data_AF-A0A257PX37-F1
#
_entry.id   AF-A0A257PX37-F1
#
_cell.length_a   1.000
_cell.length_b   1.000
_cell.length_c   1.000
_cell.angle_alpha   90.00
_cell.angle_beta   90.00
_cell.angle_gamma   90.00
#
_symmetry.space_group_name_H-M   'P 1'
#
loop_
_entity.id
_entity.type
_entity.pdbx_description
1 polymer ?
#
loop_
_entity_poly.entity_id
_entity_poly.type
_entity_poly.pdbx_seq_one_letter_code
_entity_poly.pdbx_strand_id
1 'polypeptide(L)'
;MAALCEVVMPVIQLPTKRVCGLSFTIADLILLRSWAEANSLRMVVRQDHGVETEEYEEVLAFSQGESALCRWIMWRDANAVFVQPLIGRPQLYDTVADAMNALSPKQTPTLTDITATHWPT
;
A
#
# COMPACT_ATOMS: atom_id res chain seq x y z
N MET A 1 26.30 -50.17 -10.48
CA MET A 1 25.03 -49.96 -9.75
C MET A 1 24.96 -48.49 -9.38
N ALA A 2 24.27 -47.67 -10.18
CA ALA A 2 24.09 -46.24 -9.92
C ALA A 2 22.60 -45.99 -9.68
N ALA A 3 22.25 -45.48 -8.49
CA ALA A 3 20.89 -45.10 -8.14
C ALA A 3 20.64 -43.67 -8.65
N LEU A 4 19.62 -43.51 -9.49
CA LEU A 4 19.09 -42.20 -9.86
C LEU A 4 18.20 -41.72 -8.70
N CYS A 5 18.54 -40.57 -8.13
CA CYS A 5 17.74 -39.89 -7.12
C CYS A 5 16.73 -39.00 -7.87
N GLU A 6 15.47 -39.42 -7.93
CA GLU A 6 14.39 -38.56 -8.44
C GLU A 6 14.12 -37.45 -7.42
N VAL A 7 14.34 -36.21 -7.84
CA VAL A 7 13.92 -35.02 -7.11
C VAL A 7 12.41 -34.87 -7.31
N VAL A 8 11.62 -35.41 -6.38
CA VAL A 8 10.19 -35.16 -6.32
C VAL A 8 9.99 -33.72 -5.84
N MET A 9 9.61 -32.82 -6.74
CA MET A 9 9.13 -31.49 -6.34
C MET A 9 7.78 -31.68 -5.62
N PRO A 10 7.63 -31.22 -4.37
CA PRO A 10 6.34 -31.30 -3.70
C PRO A 10 5.33 -30.43 -4.45
N VAL A 11 4.19 -31.02 -4.80
CA VAL A 11 3.03 -30.28 -5.28
C VAL A 11 2.63 -29.31 -4.18
N ILE A 12 2.80 -28.01 -4.41
CA ILE A 12 2.37 -26.97 -3.49
C ILE A 12 0.85 -27.06 -3.41
N GLN A 13 0.32 -27.59 -2.30
CA GLN A 13 -1.09 -27.55 -2.01
C GLN A 13 -1.46 -26.11 -1.68
N LEU A 14 -2.07 -25.42 -2.64
CA LEU A 14 -2.64 -24.10 -2.40
C LEU A 14 -3.79 -24.25 -1.39
N PRO A 15 -3.88 -23.36 -0.38
CA PRO A 15 -4.99 -23.36 0.56
C PRO A 15 -6.34 -23.37 -0.19
N THR A 16 -7.24 -24.28 0.19
CA THR A 16 -8.57 -24.41 -0.42
C THR A 16 -9.57 -23.35 0.09
N LYS A 17 -9.12 -22.47 0.99
CA LYS A 17 -9.86 -21.34 1.52
C LYS A 17 -9.75 -20.16 0.56
N ARG A 18 -10.82 -19.38 0.44
CA ARG A 18 -11.19 -18.65 -0.76
C ARG A 18 -10.75 -17.19 -0.66
N VAL A 19 -9.43 -16.93 -0.75
CA VAL A 19 -8.76 -15.62 -0.54
C VAL A 19 -9.69 -14.40 -0.65
N CYS A 20 -10.20 -13.93 0.50
CA CYS A 20 -10.98 -12.72 0.71
C CYS A 20 -10.00 -11.57 0.88
N GLY A 21 -9.49 -11.09 -0.24
CA GLY A 21 -8.49 -10.04 -0.32
C GLY A 21 -7.81 -10.18 -1.68
N LEU A 22 -8.18 -9.35 -2.65
CA LEU A 22 -7.57 -9.47 -3.96
C LEU A 22 -6.13 -8.98 -3.86
N SER A 23 -5.17 -9.81 -4.28
CA SER A 23 -3.82 -9.33 -4.53
C SER A 23 -3.87 -8.20 -5.57
N PHE A 24 -3.02 -7.21 -5.41
CA PHE A 24 -2.74 -6.26 -6.46
C PHE A 24 -2.18 -7.00 -7.68
N THR A 25 -2.47 -6.46 -8.87
CA THR A 25 -1.84 -7.00 -10.06
C THR A 25 -0.34 -6.70 -10.01
N ILE A 26 0.48 -7.51 -10.67
CA ILE A 26 1.92 -7.25 -10.78
C ILE A 26 2.18 -5.85 -11.37
N ALA A 27 1.35 -5.43 -12.34
CA ALA A 27 1.44 -4.10 -12.93
C ALA A 27 1.19 -2.99 -11.89
N ASP A 28 0.15 -3.13 -11.05
CA ASP A 28 -0.14 -2.19 -9.97
C ASP A 28 0.99 -2.15 -8.94
N LEU A 29 1.57 -3.30 -8.59
CA LEU A 29 2.71 -3.38 -7.67
C LEU A 29 3.95 -2.65 -8.21
N ILE A 30 4.25 -2.83 -9.50
CA ILE A 30 5.36 -2.12 -10.17
C ILE A 30 5.09 -0.61 -10.19
N LEU A 31 3.86 -0.22 -10.49
CA LEU A 31 3.45 1.18 -10.53
C LEU A 31 3.57 1.84 -9.15
N LEU A 32 3.00 1.22 -8.12
CA LEU A 32 3.04 1.71 -6.74
C LEU A 32 4.46 1.76 -6.19
N ARG A 33 5.29 0.77 -6.51
CA ARG A 33 6.70 0.77 -6.13
C ARG A 33 7.44 1.96 -6.77
N SER A 34 7.26 2.16 -8.08
CA SER A 34 7.91 3.26 -8.82
C SER A 34 7.47 4.62 -8.29
N TRP A 35 6.16 4.77 -7.99
CA TRP A 35 5.62 5.97 -7.37
C TRP A 35 6.20 6.21 -5.97
N ALA A 36 6.31 5.16 -5.14
CA ALA A 36 6.89 5.28 -3.81
C ALA A 36 8.37 5.73 -3.88
N GLU A 37 9.16 5.11 -4.75
CA GLU A 37 10.57 5.47 -4.99
C GLU A 37 10.70 6.95 -5.43
N ALA A 38 9.86 7.40 -6.37
CA ALA A 38 9.84 8.79 -6.83
C ALA A 38 9.47 9.81 -5.71
N ASN A 39 8.75 9.36 -4.69
CA ASN A 39 8.35 10.18 -3.54
C ASN A 39 9.22 9.94 -2.29
N SER A 40 10.36 9.26 -2.43
CA SER A 40 11.26 8.90 -1.31
C SER A 40 10.55 8.12 -0.19
N LEU A 41 9.59 7.29 -0.58
CA LEU A 41 8.86 6.37 0.28
C LEU A 41 9.38 4.95 0.09
N ARG A 42 9.40 4.19 1.18
CA ARG A 42 9.64 2.76 1.17
C ARG A 42 8.30 2.05 1.15
N MET A 43 8.08 1.21 0.13
CA MET A 43 6.93 0.32 0.04
C MET A 43 7.30 -1.08 0.55
N VAL A 44 6.44 -1.68 1.35
CA VAL A 44 6.56 -3.07 1.82
C VAL A 44 5.25 -3.79 1.58
N VAL A 45 5.32 -4.96 0.97
CA VAL A 45 4.19 -5.89 0.91
C VAL A 45 4.12 -6.67 2.22
N ARG A 46 2.98 -6.62 2.89
CA ARG A 46 2.67 -7.36 4.11
C ARG A 46 1.48 -8.27 3.83
N GLN A 47 1.48 -9.44 4.45
CA GLN A 47 0.28 -10.23 4.59
C GLN A 47 -0.28 -9.92 5.96
N ASP A 48 -1.47 -9.33 6.02
CA ASP A 48 -2.15 -9.06 7.28
C ASP A 48 -3.21 -10.14 7.54
N HIS A 49 -3.41 -10.46 8.81
CA HIS A 49 -4.34 -11.49 9.27
C HIS A 49 -5.38 -10.85 10.20
N GLY A 50 -6.65 -10.93 9.80
CA GLY A 50 -7.74 -10.98 10.76
C GLY A 50 -7.81 -12.37 11.40
N VAL A 51 -8.28 -12.44 12.65
CA VAL A 51 -8.54 -13.65 13.48
C VAL A 51 -8.76 -14.95 12.71
N GLU A 52 -8.35 -16.10 13.27
CA GLU A 52 -8.38 -17.52 12.82
C GLU A 52 -9.41 -17.97 11.73
N THR A 53 -10.50 -17.22 11.55
CA THR A 53 -11.53 -17.38 10.53
C THR A 53 -11.38 -16.50 9.28
N GLU A 54 -10.55 -15.46 9.29
CA GLU A 54 -10.32 -14.49 8.21
C GLU A 54 -9.04 -14.83 7.44
N GLU A 55 -8.99 -14.44 6.18
CA GLU A 55 -7.96 -14.86 5.22
C GLU A 55 -6.86 -13.80 5.11
N TYR A 56 -5.71 -14.16 4.52
CA TYR A 56 -4.59 -13.23 4.36
C TYR A 56 -4.95 -12.15 3.34
N GLU A 57 -4.93 -10.88 3.76
CA GLU A 57 -5.06 -9.74 2.86
C GLU A 57 -3.67 -9.23 2.46
N GLU A 58 -3.46 -9.00 1.16
CA GLU A 58 -2.26 -8.30 0.70
C GLU A 58 -2.40 -6.81 1.04
N VAL A 59 -1.49 -6.34 1.89
CA VAL A 59 -1.46 -4.98 2.39
C VAL A 59 -0.13 -4.33 2.04
N LEU A 60 -0.18 -3.15 1.46
CA LEU A 60 0.98 -2.34 1.13
C LEU A 60 1.18 -1.28 2.20
N ALA A 61 2.33 -1.30 2.87
CA ALA A 61 2.73 -0.29 3.84
C ALA A 61 3.74 0.67 3.22
N PHE A 62 3.52 1.98 3.40
CA PHE A 62 4.38 3.05 2.91
C PHE A 62 4.98 3.80 4.09
N SER A 63 6.30 3.84 4.20
CA SER A 63 7.03 4.61 5.22
C SER A 63 7.99 5.61 4.60
N GLN A 64 8.42 6.61 5.36
CA GLN A 64 9.37 7.63 4.86
C GLN A 64 10.81 7.17 5.10
N GLY A 65 11.57 6.96 4.01
CA GLY A 65 12.96 6.50 4.09
C GLY A 65 13.14 5.22 4.93
N GLU A 66 14.14 5.22 5.82
CA GLU A 66 14.41 4.12 6.76
C GLU A 66 13.55 4.16 8.03
N SER A 67 12.66 5.16 8.16
CA SER A 67 11.80 5.26 9.33
C SER A 67 10.86 4.05 9.43
N ALA A 68 10.76 3.49 10.63
CA ALA A 68 9.77 2.46 10.95
C ALA A 68 8.35 3.02 11.03
N LEU A 69 8.17 4.35 10.99
CA LEU A 69 6.86 4.98 11.03
C LEU A 69 6.16 4.84 9.68
N CYS A 70 5.20 3.91 9.63
CA CYS A 70 4.27 3.74 8.53
C CYS A 70 3.43 5.02 8.40
N ARG A 71 3.38 5.61 7.21
CA ARG A 71 2.51 6.76 6.90
C ARG A 71 1.16 6.32 6.41
N TRP A 72 1.15 5.34 5.50
CA TRP A 72 -0.06 4.84 4.87
C TRP A 72 -0.05 3.33 4.76
N ILE A 73 -1.24 2.76 4.85
CA ILE A 73 -1.55 1.37 4.62
C ILE A 73 -2.54 1.34 3.46
N MET A 74 -2.33 0.48 2.47
CA MET A 74 -3.19 0.32 1.31
C MET A 74 -3.54 -1.16 1.10
N TRP A 75 -4.80 -1.44 0.82
CA TRP A 75 -5.28 -2.78 0.49
C TRP A 75 -6.41 -2.66 -0.54
N ARG A 76 -6.90 -3.78 -1.06
CA ARG A 76 -8.01 -3.77 -2.00
C ARG A 76 -8.92 -4.97 -1.80
N ASP A 77 -10.17 -4.80 -2.21
CA ASP A 77 -11.12 -5.89 -2.38
C ASP A 77 -11.53 -6.00 -3.87
N ALA A 78 -12.64 -6.71 -4.11
CA ALA A 78 -13.22 -6.87 -5.43
C ALA A 78 -13.79 -5.57 -6.04
N ASN A 79 -14.08 -4.57 -5.21
CA ASN A 79 -14.83 -3.39 -5.58
C ASN A 79 -13.99 -2.11 -5.52
N ALA A 80 -12.97 -2.06 -4.67
CA ALA A 80 -12.26 -0.83 -4.38
C ALA A 80 -10.84 -1.01 -3.86
N VAL A 81 -10.09 0.09 -3.90
CA VAL A 81 -8.80 0.29 -3.24
C VAL A 81 -9.00 1.15 -2.00
N PHE A 82 -8.47 0.70 -0.88
CA PHE A 82 -8.53 1.40 0.39
C PHE A 82 -7.16 1.96 0.72
N VAL A 83 -7.13 3.19 1.24
CA VAL A 83 -5.93 3.83 1.77
C VAL A 83 -6.24 4.38 3.16
N GLN A 84 -5.47 3.95 4.15
CA GLN A 84 -5.58 4.44 5.51
C GLN A 84 -4.28 5.13 5.93
N PRO A 85 -4.33 6.41 6.34
CA PRO A 85 -3.22 7.01 7.08
C PRO A 85 -3.07 6.33 8.44
N LEU A 86 -1.84 6.21 8.96
CA LEU A 86 -1.60 5.57 10.27
C LEU A 86 -2.48 6.15 11.39
N ILE A 87 -2.76 7.46 11.31
CA ILE A 87 -3.73 8.13 12.15
C ILE A 87 -4.86 8.62 11.25
N GLY A 88 -5.99 7.91 11.30
CA GLY A 88 -7.21 8.32 10.61
C GLY A 88 -8.05 7.16 10.12
N ARG A 89 -9.08 7.52 9.35
CA ARG A 89 -10.02 6.57 8.76
C ARG A 89 -9.55 6.15 7.37
N PRO A 90 -9.84 4.92 6.94
CA PRO A 90 -9.64 4.51 5.57
C PRO A 90 -10.46 5.38 4.61
N GLN A 91 -9.86 5.68 3.47
CA GLN A 91 -10.47 6.33 2.31
C GLN A 91 -10.55 5.32 1.16
N LEU A 92 -11.63 5.41 0.38
CA LEU A 92 -11.96 4.49 -0.70
C LEU A 92 -11.68 5.15 -2.06
N TYR A 93 -11.16 4.36 -2.99
CA TYR A 93 -10.91 4.75 -4.38
C TYR A 93 -11.32 3.63 -5.33
N ASP A 94 -11.77 4.00 -6.53
CA ASP A 94 -12.17 3.03 -7.55
C ASP A 94 -10.95 2.33 -8.17
N THR A 95 -9.81 3.04 -8.26
CA THR A 95 -8.58 2.52 -8.87
C THR A 95 -7.33 2.86 -8.06
N VAL A 96 -6.26 2.10 -8.32
CA VAL A 96 -4.92 2.38 -7.77
C VAL A 96 -4.41 3.75 -8.21
N ALA A 97 -4.70 4.17 -9.44
CA ALA A 97 -4.31 5.48 -9.95
C ALA A 97 -4.96 6.62 -9.16
N ASP A 98 -6.26 6.49 -8.85
CA ASP A 98 -6.98 7.48 -8.05
C ASP A 98 -6.42 7.57 -6.63
N ALA A 99 -6.11 6.43 -6.03
CA ALA A 99 -5.49 6.35 -4.72
C ALA A 99 -4.11 7.05 -4.69
N MET A 100 -3.24 6.80 -5.68
CA MET A 100 -1.93 7.45 -5.78
C MET A 100 -2.03 8.97 -5.98
N ASN A 101 -2.99 9.42 -6.79
CA ASN A 101 -3.23 10.84 -7.02
C ASN A 101 -3.61 11.54 -5.71
N ALA A 102 -4.42 10.89 -4.87
CA ALA A 102 -4.81 11.43 -3.57
C ALA A 102 -3.67 11.44 -2.54
N LEU A 103 -2.74 10.48 -2.63
CA LEU A 103 -1.56 10.38 -1.77
C LEU A 103 -0.44 11.37 -2.12
N SER A 104 -0.46 11.91 -3.34
CA SER A 104 0.57 12.85 -3.80
C SER A 104 0.52 14.14 -2.96
N PRO A 105 1.66 14.68 -2.52
CA PRO A 105 1.68 15.91 -1.72
C PRO A 105 0.96 17.03 -2.47
N LYS A 106 -0.18 17.49 -1.94
CA LYS A 106 -0.81 18.72 -2.43
C LYS A 106 0.16 19.84 -2.09
N GLN A 107 0.60 20.60 -3.10
CA GLN A 107 1.48 21.75 -2.92
C GLN A 107 0.96 22.58 -1.76
N THR A 108 1.77 22.72 -0.71
CA THR A 108 1.45 23.62 0.39
C THR A 108 1.36 25.01 -0.24
N PRO A 109 0.22 25.70 -0.19
CA PRO A 109 0.17 27.07 -0.69
C PRO A 109 1.25 27.83 0.06
N THR A 110 2.13 28.50 -0.68
CA THR A 110 3.16 29.34 -0.11
C THR A 110 2.44 30.35 0.77
N LEU A 111 2.59 30.23 2.09
CA LEU A 111 2.05 31.19 3.03
C LEU A 111 2.85 32.48 2.80
N THR A 112 2.33 33.36 1.94
CA THR A 112 2.84 34.72 1.85
C THR A 112 2.50 35.38 3.17
N ASP A 113 3.52 35.67 3.99
CA ASP A 113 3.37 36.51 5.17
C ASP A 113 2.72 37.82 4.74
N ILE A 114 1.43 37.97 5.01
CA ILE A 114 0.73 39.24 4.86
C ILE A 114 1.09 40.04 6.10
N THR A 115 2.21 40.75 6.05
CA THR A 115 2.51 41.76 7.07
C THR A 115 1.58 42.95 6.84
N ALA A 116 0.57 43.13 7.70
CA ALA A 116 -0.26 44.34 7.66
C ALA A 116 0.64 45.53 7.99
N THR A 117 0.87 46.41 7.00
CA THR A 117 1.77 47.57 7.16
C THR A 117 1.15 48.67 8.01
N HIS A 118 -0.18 48.66 8.21
CA HIS A 118 -0.90 49.56 9.11
C HIS A 118 -2.36 49.07 9.29
N TRP A 119 -2.98 49.46 10.41
CA TRP A 119 -4.43 49.34 10.64
C TRP A 119 -5.12 50.65 10.24
N PRO A 120 -6.33 50.62 9.64
CA PRO A 120 -7.08 51.84 9.41
C PRO A 120 -7.56 52.43 10.75
N THR A 121 -7.14 53.66 11.02
CA THR A 121 -7.66 54.54 12.10
C THR A 121 -9.07 55.03 11.82
#